data_AF-A0A2V7TW82-F1
#
_entry.id   AF-A0A2V7TW82-F1
#
_cell.length_a   1.000
_cell.length_b   1.000
_cell.length_c   1.000
_cell.angle_alpha   90.00
_cell.angle_beta   90.00
_cell.angle_gamma   90.00
#
_symmetry.space_group_name_H-M   'P 1'
#
loop_
_entity.id
_entity.type
_entity.pdbx_description
1 polymer ?
#
loop_
_entity_poly.entity_id
_entity_poly.type
_entity_poly.pdbx_seq_one_letter_code
_entity_poly.pdbx_strand_id
1 'polypeptide(L)'
;MLSLMKSPGKVEASVLLENGRFRGAQLASLRGEEAMYQLFEKPFPGTFAFVSRSDLAAYGPTSEPQDVIGLLLEGVRRHDEFKRVAALVPDAAVLEATGAASTPLPDEDADFIRLVWTSAAKGTTVADCEAAIQTDSYRTRRLLAHWVEEGALKTGPARS
;
A
#
# COMPACT_ATOMS: atom_id res chain seq x y z
N MET A 1 -20.46 3.05 -8.29
CA MET A 1 -18.99 2.84 -8.23
C MET A 1 -18.29 4.16 -8.38
N LEU A 2 -17.21 4.36 -7.63
CA LEU A 2 -16.29 5.49 -7.81
C LEU A 2 -15.13 5.03 -8.70
N SER A 3 -14.90 5.72 -9.81
CA SER A 3 -13.77 5.46 -10.70
C SER A 3 -12.76 6.60 -10.60
N LEU A 4 -11.49 6.27 -10.44
CA LEU A 4 -10.39 7.22 -10.37
C LEU A 4 -9.53 7.11 -11.64
N MET A 5 -9.16 8.25 -12.22
CA MET A 5 -8.54 8.33 -13.53
C MET A 5 -7.36 9.30 -13.51
N LYS A 6 -6.17 8.84 -13.92
CA LYS A 6 -5.00 9.71 -14.16
C LYS A 6 -5.13 10.51 -15.45
N SER A 7 -5.77 9.91 -16.46
CA SER A 7 -6.05 10.51 -17.76
C SER A 7 -7.52 10.25 -18.13
N PRO A 8 -8.19 11.19 -18.83
CA PRO A 8 -9.60 11.04 -19.16
C PRO A 8 -9.91 9.69 -19.84
N GLY A 9 -10.93 8.98 -19.34
CA GLY A 9 -11.39 7.73 -19.93
C GLY A 9 -10.58 6.48 -19.56
N LYS A 10 -9.42 6.61 -18.91
CA LYS A 10 -8.64 5.46 -18.41
C LYS A 10 -8.81 5.31 -16.90
N VAL A 11 -9.59 4.31 -16.49
CA VAL A 11 -9.77 3.95 -15.08
C VAL A 11 -8.48 3.31 -14.55
N GLU A 12 -7.90 3.94 -13.55
CA GLU A 12 -6.70 3.46 -12.84
C GLU A 12 -7.08 2.67 -11.59
N ALA A 13 -8.12 3.13 -10.89
CA ALA A 13 -8.66 2.48 -9.70
C ALA A 13 -10.18 2.59 -9.63
N SER A 14 -10.79 1.66 -8.91
CA SER A 14 -12.23 1.63 -8.67
C SER A 14 -12.55 1.32 -7.21
N VAL A 15 -13.57 1.97 -6.66
CA VAL A 15 -14.15 1.66 -5.36
C VAL A 15 -15.63 1.32 -5.53
N LEU A 16 -16.02 0.14 -5.05
CA LEU A 16 -17.39 -0.36 -5.08
C LEU A 16 -18.08 -0.02 -3.77
N LEU A 17 -19.16 0.76 -3.88
CA LEU A 17 -20.07 1.07 -2.80
C LEU A 17 -21.45 0.50 -3.16
N GLU A 18 -22.07 -0.23 -2.24
CA GLU A 18 -23.41 -0.81 -2.38
C GLU A 18 -24.20 -0.50 -1.11
N ASN A 19 -25.38 0.10 -1.25
CA ASN A 19 -26.24 0.49 -0.13
C ASN A 19 -25.49 1.29 0.96
N GLY A 20 -24.60 2.20 0.55
CA GLY A 20 -23.80 3.02 1.45
C GLY A 20 -22.64 2.29 2.15
N ARG A 21 -22.38 1.02 1.80
CA ARG A 21 -21.31 0.20 2.37
C ARG A 21 -20.21 -0.06 1.35
N PHE A 22 -18.98 -0.18 1.85
CA PHE A 22 -17.86 -0.63 1.03
C PHE A 22 -18.00 -2.11 0.72
N ARG A 23 -17.78 -2.48 -0.55
CA ARG A 23 -17.81 -3.86 -1.05
C ARG A 23 -16.51 -4.28 -1.73
N GLY A 24 -15.57 -3.36 -1.90
CA GLY A 24 -14.30 -3.63 -2.55
C GLY A 24 -13.66 -2.42 -3.22
N ALA A 25 -12.37 -2.54 -3.47
CA ALA A 25 -11.63 -1.63 -4.33
C ALA A 25 -10.66 -2.44 -5.21
N GLN A 26 -10.17 -1.79 -6.25
CA GLN A 26 -9.11 -2.32 -7.10
C GLN A 26 -8.20 -1.19 -7.54
N LEU A 27 -6.89 -1.42 -7.45
CA LEU A 27 -5.84 -0.57 -7.99
C LEU A 27 -4.72 -1.49 -8.48
N ALA A 28 -4.46 -1.49 -9.78
CA ALA A 28 -3.57 -2.47 -10.41
C ALA A 28 -3.92 -3.92 -9.99
N SER A 29 -2.99 -4.61 -9.31
CA SER A 29 -3.16 -5.98 -8.78
C SER A 29 -3.74 -6.02 -7.36
N LEU A 30 -3.78 -4.90 -6.64
CA LEU A 30 -4.34 -4.84 -5.29
C LEU A 30 -5.87 -4.86 -5.35
N ARG A 31 -6.48 -5.49 -4.34
CA ARG A 31 -7.93 -5.62 -4.21
C ARG A 31 -8.39 -5.37 -2.77
N GLY A 32 -9.69 -5.14 -2.61
CA GLY A 32 -10.30 -4.99 -1.28
C GLY A 32 -9.75 -3.80 -0.51
N GLU A 33 -9.56 -3.96 0.79
CA GLU A 33 -9.07 -2.91 1.68
C GLU A 33 -7.64 -2.47 1.34
N GLU A 34 -6.74 -3.37 0.93
CA GLU A 34 -5.38 -3.00 0.56
C GLU A 34 -5.36 -2.01 -0.61
N ALA A 35 -6.20 -2.23 -1.62
CA ALA A 35 -6.36 -1.26 -2.72
C ALA A 35 -6.93 0.08 -2.24
N MET A 36 -7.84 0.04 -1.25
CA MET A 36 -8.42 1.25 -0.67
C MET A 36 -7.35 2.04 0.10
N TYR A 37 -6.58 1.40 0.98
CA TYR A 37 -5.53 2.06 1.77
C TYR A 37 -4.37 2.54 0.90
N GLN A 38 -3.97 1.78 -0.14
CA GLN A 38 -2.96 2.21 -1.09
C GLN A 38 -3.30 3.56 -1.76
N LEU A 39 -4.59 3.84 -2.01
CA LEU A 39 -5.04 5.13 -2.57
C LEU A 39 -4.85 6.30 -1.60
N PHE A 40 -4.88 6.04 -0.28
CA PHE A 40 -4.55 7.04 0.74
C PHE A 40 -3.04 7.25 0.83
N GLU A 41 -2.27 6.17 0.85
CA GLU A 41 -0.82 6.18 1.04
C GLU A 41 -0.07 6.83 -0.12
N LYS A 42 -0.46 6.48 -1.36
CA LYS A 42 0.13 7.03 -2.60
C LYS A 42 -0.96 7.57 -3.51
N PRO A 43 -1.56 8.72 -3.16
CA PRO A 43 -2.55 9.36 -4.01
C PRO A 43 -1.88 9.81 -5.31
N PHE A 44 -2.63 9.78 -6.40
CA PHE A 44 -2.15 10.28 -7.69
C PHE A 44 -2.99 11.48 -8.14
N PRO A 45 -2.38 12.45 -8.87
CA PRO A 45 -3.14 13.52 -9.49
C PRO A 45 -4.10 12.92 -10.53
N GLY A 46 -5.36 13.33 -10.48
CA GLY A 46 -6.37 12.77 -11.37
C GLY A 46 -7.76 13.34 -11.14
N THR A 47 -8.72 12.72 -11.80
CA THR A 47 -10.15 13.04 -11.66
C THR A 47 -10.90 11.81 -11.16
N PHE A 48 -12.08 12.04 -10.60
CA PHE A 48 -12.97 10.96 -10.17
C PHE A 48 -14.36 11.17 -10.74
N ALA A 49 -15.08 10.06 -10.91
CA ALA A 49 -16.49 10.09 -11.29
C ALA A 49 -17.27 9.06 -10.48
N PHE A 50 -18.43 9.47 -9.98
CA PHE A 50 -19.44 8.54 -9.49
C PHE A 50 -20.27 8.07 -10.68
N VAL A 51 -20.13 6.80 -11.03
CA VAL A 51 -20.90 6.21 -12.13
C VAL A 51 -21.82 5.16 -11.54
N SER A 52 -23.12 5.38 -11.72
CA SER A 52 -24.10 4.31 -11.59
C SER A 52 -23.91 3.40 -12.80
N ARG A 53 -23.41 2.18 -12.60
CA ARG A 53 -23.27 1.22 -13.68
C ARG A 53 -24.11 0.00 -13.41
N SER A 54 -24.83 -0.45 -14.42
CA SER A 54 -25.61 -1.70 -14.40
C SER A 54 -24.72 -2.95 -14.53
N ASP A 55 -23.43 -2.77 -14.89
CA ASP A 55 -22.44 -3.84 -15.05
C ASP A 55 -21.60 -4.11 -13.78
N LEU A 56 -21.94 -3.48 -12.65
CA LEU A 56 -21.20 -3.65 -11.39
C LEU A 56 -21.17 -5.10 -10.90
N ALA A 57 -22.15 -5.92 -11.31
CA ALA A 57 -22.14 -7.35 -11.07
C ALA A 57 -20.87 -8.05 -11.61
N ALA A 58 -20.24 -7.51 -12.66
CA ALA A 58 -18.98 -8.03 -13.21
C ALA A 58 -17.76 -7.73 -12.34
N TYR A 59 -17.82 -6.69 -11.50
CA TYR A 59 -16.77 -6.29 -10.56
C TYR A 59 -17.04 -6.85 -9.16
N GLY A 60 -17.55 -8.09 -9.09
CA GLY A 60 -18.13 -8.71 -7.89
C GLY A 60 -17.40 -8.39 -6.58
N PRO A 61 -18.15 -8.29 -5.46
CA PRO A 61 -17.63 -7.80 -4.20
C PRO A 61 -16.36 -8.55 -3.80
N THR A 62 -15.31 -7.78 -3.49
CA THR A 62 -14.05 -8.34 -2.97
C THR A 62 -14.04 -8.37 -1.44
N SER A 63 -15.10 -7.90 -0.80
CA SER A 63 -15.28 -7.92 0.64
C SER A 63 -16.75 -8.12 1.03
N GLU A 64 -16.95 -8.57 2.26
CA GLU A 64 -18.23 -8.39 2.97
C GLU A 64 -18.57 -6.89 3.07
N PRO A 65 -19.85 -6.53 3.27
CA PRO A 65 -20.25 -5.13 3.45
C PRO A 65 -19.59 -4.50 4.69
N GLN A 66 -18.75 -3.50 4.46
CA GLN A 66 -18.02 -2.79 5.50
C GLN A 66 -18.52 -1.35 5.67
N ASP A 67 -18.33 -0.82 6.87
CA ASP A 67 -18.61 0.59 7.16
C ASP A 67 -17.59 1.49 6.45
N VAL A 68 -18.08 2.49 5.72
CA VAL A 68 -17.23 3.40 4.94
C VAL A 68 -16.47 4.35 5.84
N ILE A 69 -17.07 4.82 6.94
CA ILE A 69 -16.45 5.81 7.82
C ILE A 69 -15.22 5.21 8.52
N GLY A 70 -15.34 3.98 9.04
CA GLY A 70 -14.22 3.25 9.63
C GLY A 70 -13.03 3.12 8.67
N LEU A 71 -13.29 2.71 7.42
CA LEU A 71 -12.25 2.60 6.39
C LEU A 71 -11.59 3.93 6.06
N LEU A 72 -12.36 5.02 5.99
CA LEU A 72 -11.81 6.36 5.72
C LEU A 72 -10.92 6.84 6.85
N LEU A 73 -11.35 6.67 8.11
CA LEU A 73 -10.58 7.08 9.28
C LEU A 73 -9.27 6.28 9.40
N GLU A 74 -9.33 4.97 9.14
CA GLU A 74 -8.14 4.13 9.10
C GLU A 74 -7.21 4.52 7.95
N GLY A 75 -7.75 4.81 6.76
CA GLY A 75 -6.98 5.30 5.62
C GLY A 75 -6.23 6.62 5.93
N VAL A 76 -6.87 7.56 6.62
CA VAL A 76 -6.22 8.81 7.07
C VAL A 76 -5.13 8.52 8.10
N ARG A 77 -5.39 7.66 9.09
CA ARG A 77 -4.38 7.25 10.08
C ARG A 77 -3.15 6.64 9.41
N ARG A 78 -3.37 5.70 8.49
CA ARG A 78 -2.31 5.04 7.72
C ARG A 78 -1.53 6.02 6.84
N HIS A 79 -2.21 6.98 6.20
CA HIS A 79 -1.55 8.02 5.42
C HIS A 79 -0.56 8.84 6.25
N ASP A 80 -0.99 9.28 7.43
CA ASP A 80 -0.15 10.10 8.32
C ASP A 80 1.04 9.31 8.84
N GLU A 81 0.85 8.04 9.17
CA GLU A 81 1.95 7.14 9.55
C GLU A 81 2.88 6.85 8.38
N PHE A 82 2.33 6.55 7.19
CA PHE A 82 3.09 6.29 5.98
C PHE A 82 4.02 7.45 5.65
N LYS A 83 3.52 8.69 5.72
CA LYS A 83 4.36 9.89 5.52
C LYS A 83 5.55 9.96 6.47
N ARG A 84 5.37 9.59 7.75
CA ARG A 84 6.46 9.58 8.73
C ARG A 84 7.50 8.53 8.39
N VAL A 85 7.09 7.29 8.11
CA VAL A 85 8.03 6.21 7.78
C VAL A 85 8.68 6.41 6.42
N ALA A 86 7.99 7.02 5.44
CA ALA A 86 8.56 7.35 4.14
C ALA A 86 9.57 8.52 4.20
N ALA A 87 9.45 9.41 5.19
CA ALA A 87 10.47 10.43 5.44
C ALA A 87 11.76 9.82 6.00
N LEU A 88 11.66 8.76 6.83
CA LEU A 88 12.80 8.03 7.37
C LEU A 88 13.45 7.11 6.33
N VAL A 89 12.62 6.44 5.52
CA VAL A 89 13.04 5.47 4.51
C VAL A 89 12.51 5.93 3.14
N PRO A 90 13.20 6.84 2.44
CA PRO A 90 12.73 7.40 1.17
C PRO A 90 12.70 6.38 0.03
N ASP A 91 11.85 6.61 -0.97
CA ASP A 91 11.64 5.71 -2.11
C ASP A 91 12.94 5.33 -2.85
N ALA A 92 13.83 6.30 -3.02
CA ALA A 92 15.10 6.14 -3.73
C ALA A 92 16.23 5.56 -2.87
N ALA A 93 16.01 5.37 -1.56
CA ALA A 93 17.03 4.79 -0.70
C ALA A 93 17.29 3.33 -1.08
N VAL A 94 18.55 2.94 -1.13
CA VAL A 94 18.96 1.55 -1.31
C VAL A 94 19.05 0.89 0.06
N LEU A 95 18.42 -0.28 0.21
CA LEU A 95 18.41 -1.04 1.45
C LEU A 95 19.58 -2.02 1.47
N GLU A 96 20.36 -2.02 2.55
CA GLU A 96 21.45 -2.98 2.74
C GLU A 96 21.33 -3.63 4.12
N ALA A 97 21.40 -4.96 4.17
CA ALA A 97 21.46 -5.71 5.42
C ALA A 97 22.80 -5.46 6.12
N THR A 98 22.76 -5.25 7.43
CA THR A 98 23.94 -4.96 8.25
C THR A 98 24.57 -6.23 8.84
N GLY A 99 23.85 -7.34 8.81
CA GLY A 99 24.19 -8.58 9.49
C GLY A 99 23.61 -8.68 10.91
N ALA A 100 23.01 -7.60 11.44
CA ALA A 100 22.24 -7.67 12.68
C ALA A 100 20.92 -8.42 12.47
N ALA A 101 20.42 -9.05 13.54
CA ALA A 101 19.15 -9.78 13.51
C ALA A 101 17.98 -8.79 13.41
N SER A 102 17.05 -9.06 12.50
CA SER A 102 15.79 -8.32 12.38
C SER A 102 14.76 -8.83 13.38
N THR A 103 13.97 -7.94 13.98
CA THR A 103 12.82 -8.32 14.80
C THR A 103 11.49 -8.16 14.05
N PRO A 104 10.46 -8.97 14.36
CA PRO A 104 9.16 -8.87 13.71
C PRO A 104 8.32 -7.70 14.26
N LEU A 105 7.38 -7.19 13.47
CA LEU A 105 6.27 -6.37 13.99
C LEU A 105 5.11 -7.28 14.43
N PRO A 106 4.46 -7.02 15.59
CA PRO A 106 3.46 -7.94 16.17
C PRO A 106 2.24 -8.22 15.30
N ASP A 107 1.82 -7.23 14.49
CA ASP A 107 0.58 -7.30 13.70
C ASP A 107 0.77 -7.94 12.33
N GLU A 108 1.99 -8.38 12.01
CA GLU A 108 2.36 -8.89 10.69
C GLU A 108 2.62 -10.39 10.72
N ASP A 109 2.13 -11.08 9.68
CA ASP A 109 2.34 -12.52 9.52
C ASP A 109 3.83 -12.85 9.25
N ALA A 110 4.27 -14.00 9.77
CA ALA A 110 5.67 -14.41 9.67
C ALA A 110 6.12 -14.64 8.22
N ASP A 111 5.24 -15.09 7.32
CA ASP A 111 5.57 -15.31 5.90
C ASP A 111 5.71 -13.97 5.18
N PHE A 112 4.83 -13.03 5.47
CA PHE A 112 4.94 -11.65 4.98
C PHE A 112 6.23 -10.97 5.44
N ILE A 113 6.57 -11.06 6.73
CA ILE A 113 7.81 -10.52 7.28
C ILE A 113 9.04 -11.11 6.56
N ARG A 114 9.07 -12.44 6.38
CA ARG A 114 10.17 -13.10 5.66
C ARG A 114 10.25 -12.66 4.20
N LEU A 115 9.11 -12.48 3.53
CA LEU A 115 9.05 -12.00 2.15
C LEU A 115 9.66 -10.59 2.04
N VAL A 116 9.24 -9.67 2.92
CA VAL A 116 9.74 -8.28 2.91
C VAL A 116 11.24 -8.26 3.21
N TRP A 117 11.71 -9.00 4.20
CA TRP A 117 13.14 -9.10 4.52
C TRP A 117 13.96 -9.62 3.34
N THR A 118 13.49 -10.72 2.72
CA THR A 118 14.16 -11.33 1.56
C THR A 118 14.23 -10.38 0.37
N SER A 119 13.23 -9.51 0.19
CA SER A 119 13.23 -8.48 -0.84
C SER A 119 14.23 -7.36 -0.51
N ALA A 120 14.14 -6.81 0.71
CA ALA A 120 14.98 -5.70 1.18
C ALA A 120 16.47 -6.03 1.20
N ALA A 121 16.85 -7.25 1.61
CA ALA A 121 18.24 -7.68 1.73
C ALA A 121 18.97 -7.83 0.38
N LYS A 122 18.29 -7.67 -0.76
CA LYS A 122 18.87 -7.79 -2.11
C LYS A 122 19.62 -6.55 -2.58
N GLY A 123 19.63 -5.45 -1.83
CA GLY A 123 20.26 -4.21 -2.30
C GLY A 123 19.40 -3.42 -3.29
N THR A 124 18.08 -3.58 -3.26
CA THR A 124 17.15 -2.84 -4.13
C THR A 124 16.79 -1.49 -3.53
N THR A 125 16.19 -0.61 -4.34
CA THR A 125 15.54 0.58 -3.79
C THR A 125 14.31 0.19 -2.98
N VAL A 126 13.87 1.09 -2.10
CA VAL A 126 12.63 0.94 -1.34
C VAL A 126 11.42 0.84 -2.28
N ALA A 127 11.38 1.67 -3.33
CA ALA A 127 10.31 1.62 -4.33
C ALA A 127 10.24 0.27 -5.05
N ASP A 128 11.39 -0.29 -5.44
CA ASP A 128 11.45 -1.60 -6.09
C ASP A 128 11.06 -2.73 -5.13
N CYS A 129 11.45 -2.62 -3.87
CA CYS A 129 11.08 -3.58 -2.83
C CYS A 129 9.56 -3.64 -2.65
N GLU A 130 8.89 -2.48 -2.56
CA GLU A 130 7.43 -2.39 -2.48
C GLU A 130 6.75 -2.88 -3.75
N ALA A 131 7.25 -2.52 -4.93
CA ALA A 131 6.68 -2.94 -6.21
C ALA A 131 6.72 -4.48 -6.41
N ALA A 132 7.69 -5.15 -5.78
CA ALA A 132 7.84 -6.60 -5.84
C ALA A 132 6.88 -7.37 -4.90
N ILE A 133 6.20 -6.68 -3.98
CA ILE A 133 5.38 -7.28 -2.94
C ILE A 133 3.91 -6.89 -3.18
N GLN A 134 3.04 -7.88 -3.33
CA GLN A 134 1.63 -7.65 -3.62
C GLN A 134 0.84 -7.30 -2.34
N THR A 135 1.08 -6.11 -1.78
CA THR A 135 0.31 -5.53 -0.67
C THR A 135 0.37 -3.99 -0.73
N ASP A 136 -0.27 -3.32 0.22
CA ASP A 136 -0.20 -1.86 0.36
C ASP A 136 1.21 -1.38 0.82
N SER A 137 1.58 -0.16 0.42
CA SER A 137 2.92 0.39 0.66
C SER A 137 3.16 0.64 2.15
N TYR A 138 2.13 0.95 2.92
CA TYR A 138 2.22 1.20 4.35
C TYR A 138 2.75 0.00 5.13
N ARG A 139 2.22 -1.20 4.89
CA ARG A 139 2.67 -2.42 5.60
C ARG A 139 4.15 -2.70 5.34
N THR A 140 4.57 -2.64 4.07
CA THR A 140 5.98 -2.83 3.72
C THR A 140 6.86 -1.74 4.33
N ARG A 141 6.50 -0.45 4.18
CA ARG A 141 7.33 0.67 4.67
C ARG A 141 7.50 0.67 6.17
N ARG A 142 6.50 0.23 6.95
CA ARG A 142 6.61 0.09 8.41
C ARG A 142 7.66 -0.93 8.82
N LEU A 143 7.72 -2.09 8.17
CA LEU A 143 8.76 -3.10 8.44
C LEU A 143 10.15 -2.56 8.09
N LEU A 144 10.27 -1.89 6.94
CA LEU A 144 11.54 -1.31 6.51
C LEU A 144 12.04 -0.23 7.48
N ALA A 145 11.15 0.69 7.89
CA ALA A 145 11.48 1.72 8.87
C ALA A 145 11.89 1.11 10.21
N HIS A 146 11.11 0.16 10.73
CA HIS A 146 11.43 -0.56 11.96
C HIS A 146 12.83 -1.18 11.92
N TRP A 147 13.17 -1.88 10.83
CA TRP A 147 14.49 -2.49 10.66
C TRP A 147 15.62 -1.49 10.46
N VAL A 148 15.35 -0.32 9.92
CA VAL A 148 16.32 0.78 9.85
C VAL A 148 16.56 1.38 11.23
N GLU A 149 15.51 1.58 12.03
CA GLU A 149 15.62 2.14 13.39
C GLU A 149 16.38 1.21 14.34
N GLU A 150 16.16 -0.11 14.28
CA GLU A 150 16.90 -1.08 15.09
C GLU A 150 18.28 -1.45 14.52
N GLY A 151 18.62 -0.95 13.33
CA GLY A 151 19.92 -1.16 12.68
C GLY A 151 20.11 -2.51 11.99
N ALA A 152 19.04 -3.27 11.76
CA ALA A 152 19.06 -4.49 10.94
C ALA A 152 19.23 -4.17 9.44
N LEU A 153 18.67 -3.05 9.00
CA LEU A 153 18.89 -2.44 7.68
C LEU A 153 19.57 -1.08 7.83
N LYS A 154 20.28 -0.67 6.79
CA LYS A 154 20.75 0.71 6.60
C LYS A 154 20.31 1.23 5.23
N THR A 155 20.11 2.53 5.14
CA THR A 155 19.80 3.22 3.88
C THR A 155 21.06 3.83 3.29
N GLY A 156 21.27 3.62 1.99
CA GLY A 156 22.32 4.25 1.19
C GLY A 156 21.74 5.12 0.07
N PRO A 157 22.55 6.01 -0.52
CA PRO A 157 22.16 6.73 -1.72
C PRO A 157 21.93 5.76 -2.88
N ALA A 158 21.02 6.12 -3.80
CA ALA A 158 20.86 5.41 -5.06
C ALA A 158 22.22 5.38 -5.80
N ARG A 159 22.64 4.19 -6.26
CA ARG A 159 23.87 4.06 -7.06
C ARG A 159 23.64 4.78 -8.39
N SER A 160 24.44 5.83 -8.64
CA SER A 160 24.49 6.58 -9.91
C SER A 160 25.09 5.76 -11.03
#